data_AF-A0A959I377-F1
#
_entry.id   AF-A0A959I377-F1
#
_cell.length_a   1.000
_cell.length_b   1.000
_cell.length_c   1.000
_cell.angle_alpha   90.00
_cell.angle_beta   90.00
_cell.angle_gamma   90.00
#
_symmetry.space_group_name_H-M   'P 1'
#
loop_
_entity.id
_entity.type
_entity.pdbx_description
1 polymer ?
#
loop_
_entity_poly.entity_id
_entity_poly.type
_entity_poly.pdbx_seq_one_letter_code
_entity_poly.pdbx_strand_id
1 'polypeptide(L)' 'EEADELAQREGAAQMIHGGRPMTGYLFIEPEGYDMEEDLEFWIGKCLEFNPRAKSSKKK' A
#
# COMPACT_ATOMS: atom_id res chain seq x y z
N GLU A 1 -1.73 4.61 10.77
CA GLU A 1 -3.18 4.52 10.99
C GLU A 1 -3.86 4.17 9.68
N GLU A 2 -3.79 5.02 8.65
CA GLU A 2 -4.43 4.73 7.35
C GLU A 2 -3.96 3.44 6.64
N ALA A 3 -2.68 3.06 6.79
CA ALA A 3 -2.17 1.80 6.24
C ALA A 3 -2.74 0.56 6.95
N ASP A 4 -3.09 0.66 8.23
CA ASP A 4 -3.68 -0.44 9.00
C ASP A 4 -5.13 -0.67 8.54
N GLU A 5 -5.87 0.42 8.31
CA GLU A 5 -7.24 0.39 7.77
C GLU A 5 -7.27 -0.18 6.35
N LEU A 6 -6.30 0.20 5.50
CA LEU A 6 -6.20 -0.35 4.14
C LEU A 6 -5.81 -1.83 4.14
N ALA A 7 -5.02 -2.29 5.11
CA ALA A 7 -4.66 -3.69 5.30
C ALA A 7 -5.83 -4.56 5.81
N GLN A 8 -6.99 -3.98 6.12
CA GLN A 8 -8.21 -4.73 6.46
C GLN A 8 -9.11 -4.99 5.24
N ARG A 9 -8.78 -4.44 4.06
CA ARG A 9 -9.51 -4.73 2.83
C ARG A 9 -9.23 -6.13 2.33
N GLU A 10 -10.19 -6.67 1.58
CA GLU A 10 -10.06 -7.99 0.96
C GLU A 10 -8.83 -8.03 0.04
N GLY A 11 -8.02 -9.07 0.20
CA GLY A 11 -6.75 -9.23 -0.51
C GLY A 11 -5.66 -8.22 -0.13
N ALA A 12 -5.84 -7.34 0.85
CA ALA A 12 -4.80 -6.39 1.29
C ALA A 12 -4.18 -6.83 2.64
N ALA A 13 -2.86 -6.69 2.78
CA ALA A 13 -2.15 -7.04 4.00
C ALA A 13 -1.00 -6.04 4.29
N GLN A 14 -0.75 -5.78 5.57
CA GLN A 14 0.37 -4.95 6.00
C GLN A 14 1.70 -5.61 5.60
N MET A 15 2.53 -4.90 4.83
CA MET A 15 3.84 -5.41 4.47
C MET A 15 4.75 -5.48 5.70
N ILE A 16 5.30 -6.67 5.99
CA ILE A 16 6.27 -6.90 7.06
C ILE A 16 7.66 -7.16 6.45
N HIS A 17 8.66 -6.37 6.84
CA HIS A 17 10.06 -6.58 6.46
C HIS A 17 10.92 -6.79 7.70
N GLY A 18 11.54 -7.97 7.83
CA GLY A 18 12.41 -8.30 8.97
C GLY A 18 11.71 -8.24 10.34
N GLY A 19 10.41 -8.58 10.39
CA GLY A 19 9.60 -8.53 11.61
C GLY A 19 9.07 -7.15 11.99
N ARG A 20 9.27 -6.12 11.14
CA ARG A 20 8.71 -4.78 11.33
C ARG A 20 7.76 -4.40 10.21
N PRO A 21 6.60 -3.78 10.51
CA PRO A 21 5.72 -3.25 9.48
C PRO A 21 6.42 -2.13 8.70
N MET A 22 6.41 -2.23 7.38
CA MET A 22 6.87 -1.16 6.49
C MET A 22 5.77 -0.12 6.34
N THR A 23 5.95 1.03 6.97
CA THR A 23 5.03 2.15 6.84
C THR A 23 5.00 2.65 5.40
N GLY A 24 3.80 2.75 4.81
CA GLY A 24 3.60 3.18 3.43
C GLY A 24 3.66 2.06 2.38
N TYR A 25 3.75 0.80 2.80
CA TYR A 25 3.76 -0.36 1.91
C TYR A 25 2.71 -1.39 2.35
N LEU A 26 1.99 -1.92 1.36
CA LEU A 26 0.97 -2.94 1.49
C LEU A 26 1.25 -4.07 0.49
N PHE A 27 0.88 -5.29 0.86
CA PHE A 27 0.76 -6.40 -0.08
C PHE A 27 -0.69 -6.48 -0.54
N ILE A 28 -0.90 -6.64 -1.84
CA ILE A 28 -2.23 -6.84 -2.41
C ILE A 28 -2.18 -8.13 -3.23
N GLU A 29 -3.03 -9.08 -2.86
CA GLU A 29 -3.29 -10.32 -3.57
C GLU A 29 -4.12 -10.05 -4.83
N PRO A 30 -4.09 -10.93 -5.85
CA PRO A 30 -4.84 -10.73 -7.09
C PRO A 30 -6.33 -10.44 -6.87
N GLU A 31 -6.94 -11.03 -5.84
CA GLU A 31 -8.33 -10.78 -5.46
C GLU A 31 -8.59 -9.31 -5.04
N GLY A 32 -7.59 -8.63 -4.48
CA GLY A 32 -7.70 -7.24 -4.02
C GLY A 32 -7.46 -6.17 -5.09
N TYR A 33 -7.15 -6.57 -6.33
CA TYR A 33 -7.02 -5.67 -7.49
C TYR A 33 -7.62 -6.23 -8.77
N ASP A 34 -8.46 -7.27 -8.69
CA ASP A 34 -9.04 -7.95 -9.85
C ASP A 34 -9.93 -7.01 -10.68
N MET A 35 -10.66 -6.11 -10.02
CA MET A 35 -11.47 -5.10 -10.69
C MET A 35 -10.65 -3.84 -11.01
N GLU A 36 -10.97 -3.20 -12.14
CA GLU A 36 -10.35 -1.93 -12.55
C GLU A 36 -10.53 -0.84 -11.49
N GLU A 37 -11.67 -0.81 -10.80
CA GLU A 37 -11.99 0.15 -9.72
C GLU A 37 -11.07 -0.02 -8.51
N ASP A 38 -10.75 -1.27 -8.13
CA ASP A 38 -9.82 -1.55 -7.05
C ASP A 38 -8.41 -1.12 -7.41
N LEU A 39 -7.96 -1.46 -8.62
CA LEU A 39 -6.64 -1.04 -9.10
C LEU A 39 -6.53 0.50 -9.15
N GLU A 40 -7.54 1.19 -9.66
CA GLU A 40 -7.57 2.65 -9.70
C GLU A 40 -7.55 3.26 -8.28
N PHE A 41 -8.30 2.66 -7.35
CA PHE A 41 -8.28 3.06 -5.94
C PHE A 41 -6.86 2.99 -5.36
N TRP A 42 -6.16 1.87 -5.55
CA TRP A 42 -4.81 1.67 -5.03
C TRP A 42 -3.81 2.64 -5.66
N ILE A 43 -3.92 2.89 -6.97
CA ILE A 43 -3.09 3.87 -7.67
C ILE A 43 -3.34 5.27 -7.12
N GLY A 44 -4.60 5.67 -6.93
CA GLY A 44 -4.97 6.96 -6.36
C GLY A 44 -4.36 7.18 -4.97
N LYS A 45 -4.42 6.16 -4.11
CA LYS A 45 -3.77 6.19 -2.79
C LYS A 45 -2.25 6.32 -2.87
N CYS A 46 -1.60 5.62 -3.80
CA CYS A 46 -0.16 5.76 -4.01
C CYS A 46 0.22 7.18 -4.44
N LEU A 47 -0.56 7.79 -5.33
CA LEU A 47 -0.33 9.15 -5.81
C LEU A 47 -0.51 10.20 -4.71
N GLU A 48 -1.53 10.05 -3.86
CA GLU A 48 -1.72 10.90 -2.67
C GLU A 48 -0.56 10.77 -1.67
N PHE A 49 0.01 9.57 -1.53
CA PHE A 49 1.12 9.33 -0.60
C PHE A 49 2.48 9.77 -1.12
N ASN A 50 2.73 9.78 -2.43
CA ASN A 50 3.99 10.17 -3.06
C ASN A 50 4.61 11.48 -2.53
N PRO A 51 3.88 12.61 -2.36
CA PRO A 51 4.46 13.83 -1.81
C PRO A 51 4.90 13.71 -0.34
N ARG A 52 4.36 12.73 0.40
CA ARG A 52 4.71 12.43 1.80
C ARG A 52 5.79 11.36 1.90
N ALA A 53 6.02 10.61 0.82
CA ALA A 53 7.00 9.53 0.80
C ALA A 53 8.42 10.07 0.96
N LYS A 54 9.18 9.44 1.85
CA LYS A 54 10.59 9.78 2.04
C LYS A 54 11.36 9.35 0.80
N SER A 55 11.88 10.33 0.06
CA SER A 55 12.72 10.04 -1.10
C SER A 55 13.90 9.15 -0.69
N SER A 56 14.15 8.10 -1.47
CA SER A 56 15.28 7.22 -1.23
C SER A 56 16.58 8.02 -1.36
N LYS A 57 17.58 7.72 -0.53
CA LYS A 57 18.88 8.39 -0.64
C LYS A 57 19.41 8.13 -2.05
N LYS A 58 19.77 9.20 -2.77
CA LYS A 58 20.51 9.06 -4.03
C LYS A 58 21.76 8.23 -3.74
N LYS A 59 21.98 7.17 -4.53
CA LYS A 59 23.24 6.40 -4.52
C LYS A 59 24.37 7.27 -5.05
#